data_AF-A0A2G3ANK9-F1
#
_entry.id   AF-A0A2G3ANK9-F1
#
_cell.length_a   1.000
_cell.length_b   1.000
_cell.length_c   1.000
_cell.angle_alpha   90.00
_cell.angle_beta   90.00
_cell.angle_gamma   90.00
#
_symmetry.space_group_name_H-M   'P 1'
#
loop_
_entity.id
_entity.type
_entity.pdbx_description
1 polymer ?
#
loop_
_entity_poly.entity_id
_entity_poly.type
_entity_poly.pdbx_seq_one_letter_code
_entity_poly.pdbx_strand_id
1 'polypeptide(L)'
;VFDPWFFLYVFLFFGAYAHDFVQFILFKGTAKRWWNDQRMWYVKALSPYLFASIEYLMKKLGITSKGFNITSKVAGLDERKLYDQSVFSFANPSPMFVPLATVSIINLIAFLRGIMTIIFKMESLDESFIQVFIAGFAVVNCLPIYEAMLLRSDHGRMPKRIVTTSVLLSGVLCIAFSLTVS
;
A
#
# COMPACT_ATOMS: atom_id res chain seq x y z
N VAL A 1 0.02 5.37 32.38
CA VAL A 1 0.20 6.84 32.22
C VAL A 1 0.67 7.06 30.80
N PHE A 2 -0.11 7.75 29.97
CA PHE A 2 0.29 8.01 28.58
C PHE A 2 1.54 8.88 28.56
N ASP A 3 2.57 8.41 27.85
CA ASP A 3 3.83 9.12 27.68
C ASP A 3 3.57 10.47 26.97
N PRO A 4 4.05 11.63 27.48
CA PRO A 4 3.90 12.92 26.80
C PRO A 4 4.36 12.94 25.34
N TRP A 5 5.38 12.14 25.00
CA TRP A 5 5.87 11.97 23.64
C TRP A 5 4.82 11.34 22.72
N PHE A 6 3.93 10.49 23.23
CA PHE A 6 2.82 9.93 22.45
C PHE A 6 1.93 11.03 21.87
N PHE A 7 1.54 12.00 22.70
CA PHE A 7 0.71 13.13 22.25
C PHE A 7 1.45 14.01 21.24
N LEU A 8 2.77 14.18 21.38
CA LEU A 8 3.57 14.88 20.38
C LEU A 8 3.53 14.18 19.02
N TYR A 9 3.69 12.85 18.98
CA TYR A 9 3.62 12.10 17.71
C TYR A 9 2.24 12.17 17.07
N VAL A 10 1.18 12.05 17.88
CA VAL A 10 -0.21 12.20 17.43
C VAL A 10 -0.41 13.58 16.82
N PHE A 11 0.02 14.63 17.52
CA PHE A 11 -0.08 16.01 17.05
C PHE A 11 0.68 16.24 15.74
N LEU A 12 1.92 15.76 15.64
CA LEU A 12 2.73 15.89 14.42
C LEU A 12 2.10 15.15 13.24
N PHE A 13 1.59 13.94 13.46
CA PHE A 13 0.93 13.15 12.43
C PHE A 13 -0.32 13.86 11.89
N PHE A 14 -1.26 14.22 12.77
CA PHE A 14 -2.49 14.88 12.34
C PHE A 14 -2.24 16.30 11.83
N GLY A 15 -1.30 17.04 12.43
CA GLY A 15 -0.92 18.38 12.00
C GLY A 15 -0.35 18.39 10.59
N ALA A 16 0.55 17.45 10.26
CA ALA A 16 1.09 17.32 8.91
C ALA A 16 0.01 16.97 7.88
N TYR A 17 -0.86 16.00 8.20
CA TYR A 17 -1.97 15.63 7.31
C TYR A 17 -2.98 16.77 7.12
N ALA A 18 -3.32 17.49 8.19
CA ALA A 18 -4.26 18.61 8.13
C ALA A 18 -3.67 19.77 7.31
N HIS A 19 -2.40 20.11 7.53
CA HIS A 19 -1.72 21.15 6.77
C HIS A 19 -1.66 20.80 5.27
N ASP A 20 -1.24 19.59 4.93
CA ASP A 20 -1.17 19.12 3.55
C ASP A 20 -2.56 19.10 2.88
N PHE A 21 -3.59 18.64 3.61
CA PHE A 21 -4.97 18.67 3.12
C PHE A 21 -5.44 20.09 2.81
N VAL A 22 -5.24 21.03 3.74
CA VAL A 22 -5.61 22.44 3.55
C VAL A 22 -4.91 23.01 2.32
N GLN A 23 -3.60 22.79 2.17
CA GLN A 23 -2.87 23.24 0.99
C GLN A 23 -3.45 22.62 -0.29
N PHE A 24 -3.70 21.32 -0.30
CA PHE A 24 -4.23 20.61 -1.48
C PHE A 24 -5.57 21.19 -1.94
N ILE A 25 -6.47 21.52 -1.00
CA ILE A 25 -7.76 22.14 -1.31
C ILE A 25 -7.60 23.58 -1.80
N LEU A 26 -6.71 24.38 -1.17
CA LEU A 26 -6.42 25.75 -1.59
C LEU A 26 -5.92 25.82 -3.04
N PHE A 27 -5.17 24.82 -3.49
CA PHE A 27 -4.70 24.70 -4.88
C PHE A 27 -5.71 23.99 -5.82
N LYS A 28 -7.02 24.13 -5.54
CA LYS A 28 -8.14 23.58 -6.34
C LYS A 28 -8.14 22.06 -6.47
N GLY A 29 -7.53 21.36 -5.51
CA GLY A 29 -7.66 19.91 -5.37
C GLY A 29 -9.01 19.49 -4.80
N THR A 30 -9.29 18.19 -4.81
CA THR A 30 -10.46 17.60 -4.15
C THR A 30 -10.02 16.66 -3.05
N ALA A 31 -10.85 16.43 -2.03
CA ALA A 31 -10.51 15.52 -0.94
C ALA A 31 -10.18 14.10 -1.42
N LYS A 32 -10.88 13.62 -2.46
CA LYS A 32 -10.58 12.33 -3.10
C LYS A 32 -9.20 12.31 -3.75
N ARG A 33 -8.82 13.38 -4.47
CA ARG A 33 -7.51 13.50 -5.10
C ARG A 33 -6.39 13.63 -4.08
N TRP A 34 -6.62 14.39 -3.00
CA TRP A 34 -5.68 14.48 -1.88
C TRP A 34 -5.43 13.12 -1.24
N TRP A 35 -6.49 12.37 -0.92
CA TRP A 35 -6.35 11.06 -0.32
C TRP A 35 -5.63 10.07 -1.24
N ASN A 36 -5.89 10.16 -2.56
CA ASN A 36 -5.14 9.38 -3.54
C ASN A 36 -3.66 9.79 -3.62
N ASP A 37 -3.33 11.07 -3.40
CA ASP A 37 -1.94 11.54 -3.31
C ASP A 37 -1.24 10.96 -2.08
N GLN A 38 -1.91 10.93 -0.92
CA GLN A 38 -1.38 10.25 0.28
C GLN A 38 -1.09 8.77 0.01
N ARG A 39 -2.03 8.06 -0.64
CA ARG A 39 -1.85 6.66 -1.05
C ARG A 39 -0.69 6.47 -2.02
N MET A 40 -0.41 7.46 -2.87
CA MET A 40 0.63 7.38 -3.87
C MET A 40 2.02 7.27 -3.24
N TRP A 41 2.25 7.83 -2.06
CA TRP A 41 3.51 7.64 -1.32
C TRP A 41 3.80 6.17 -1.03
N TYR A 42 2.79 5.45 -0.53
CA TYR A 42 2.89 4.01 -0.27
C TYR A 42 3.12 3.21 -1.55
N VAL A 43 2.39 3.53 -2.62
CA VAL A 43 2.55 2.90 -3.94
C VAL A 43 3.98 3.12 -4.46
N LYS A 44 4.48 4.35 -4.45
CA LYS A 44 5.84 4.71 -4.90
C LYS A 44 6.92 3.97 -4.11
N ALA A 45 6.78 3.88 -2.79
CA ALA A 45 7.72 3.17 -1.93
C ALA A 45 7.84 1.68 -2.28
N LEU A 46 6.71 0.99 -2.41
CA LEU A 46 6.69 -0.46 -2.64
C LEU A 46 6.90 -0.88 -4.09
N SER A 47 6.75 0.05 -5.04
CA SER A 47 6.97 -0.22 -6.45
C SER A 47 8.26 0.41 -6.99
N PRO A 48 8.26 1.62 -7.58
CA PRO A 48 9.42 2.14 -8.28
C PRO A 48 10.64 2.30 -7.38
N TYR A 49 10.49 2.72 -6.11
CA TYR A 49 11.64 2.91 -5.24
C TYR A 49 12.29 1.58 -4.85
N LEU A 50 11.50 0.55 -4.56
CA LEU A 50 12.00 -0.80 -4.29
C LEU A 50 12.77 -1.36 -5.49
N PHE A 51 12.19 -1.28 -6.68
CA PHE A 51 12.84 -1.77 -7.91
C PHE A 51 14.09 -0.96 -8.27
N ALA A 52 14.05 0.37 -8.12
CA ALA A 52 15.20 1.24 -8.36
C ALA A 52 16.35 0.95 -7.38
N SER A 53 16.03 0.65 -6.12
CA SER A 53 17.02 0.29 -5.10
C SER A 53 17.70 -1.04 -5.42
N ILE A 54 16.92 -2.04 -5.85
CA ILE A 54 17.45 -3.33 -6.31
C ILE A 54 18.34 -3.14 -7.54
N GLU A 55 17.87 -2.38 -8.53
CA GLU A 55 18.65 -2.11 -9.76
C GLU A 55 19.97 -1.40 -9.44
N TYR A 56 19.94 -0.41 -8.55
CA TYR A 56 21.14 0.29 -8.10
C TYR A 56 22.13 -0.66 -7.42
N LEU A 57 21.64 -1.54 -6.53
CA LEU A 57 22.48 -2.54 -5.87
C LEU A 57 23.08 -3.53 -6.88
N MET A 58 22.27 -4.02 -7.82
CA MET A 58 22.74 -4.92 -8.88
C MET A 58 23.84 -4.27 -9.73
N LYS A 59 23.69 -3.00 -10.10
CA LYS A 59 24.72 -2.23 -10.81
C LYS A 59 26.00 -2.10 -9.99
N LYS A 60 25.90 -1.84 -8.68
CA LYS A 60 27.06 -1.78 -7.79
C LYS A 60 27.80 -3.12 -7.66
N LEU A 61 27.09 -4.23 -7.80
CA LEU A 61 27.66 -5.58 -7.81
C LEU A 61 28.17 -6.03 -9.20
N GLY A 62 28.16 -5.15 -10.21
CA GLY A 62 28.65 -5.46 -11.56
C GLY A 62 27.69 -6.29 -12.41
N ILE A 63 26.43 -6.46 -11.99
CA ILE A 63 25.41 -7.17 -12.78
C ILE A 63 24.79 -6.18 -13.77
N THR A 64 24.90 -6.46 -15.07
CA THR A 64 24.33 -5.63 -16.12
C THR A 64 22.80 -5.54 -15.97
N SER A 65 22.29 -4.33 -15.73
CA SER A 65 20.84 -4.09 -15.71
C SER A 65 20.28 -4.07 -17.14
N LYS A 66 19.05 -4.55 -17.33
CA LYS A 66 18.33 -4.38 -18.59
C LYS A 66 18.13 -2.88 -18.89
N GLY A 67 18.24 -2.49 -20.17
CA GLY A 67 18.08 -1.10 -20.60
C GLY A 67 16.67 -0.54 -20.33
N PHE A 68 16.55 0.79 -20.33
CA PHE A 68 15.28 1.48 -20.12
C PHE A 68 14.37 1.30 -21.35
N ASN A 69 13.26 0.58 -21.17
CA ASN A 69 12.24 0.48 -22.22
C ASN A 69 11.22 1.61 -22.05
N ILE A 70 11.05 2.44 -23.08
CA ILE A 70 10.09 3.54 -23.06
C ILE A 70 8.69 2.95 -23.15
N THR A 71 7.90 3.10 -22.10
CA THR A 71 6.47 2.76 -22.12
C THR A 71 5.68 3.84 -22.87
N SER A 72 4.80 3.40 -23.76
CA SER A 72 3.84 4.29 -24.41
C SER A 72 2.95 4.96 -23.37
N LYS A 73 2.77 6.28 -23.46
CA LYS A 73 1.86 7.05 -22.62
C LYS A 73 0.44 7.14 -23.18
N VAL A 74 0.13 6.36 -24.22
CA VAL A 74 -1.21 6.35 -24.82
C VAL A 74 -2.15 5.61 -23.87
N ALA A 75 -2.86 6.37 -23.04
CA ALA A 75 -3.92 5.84 -22.20
C ALA A 75 -5.17 5.55 -23.04
N GLY A 76 -5.70 4.33 -22.92
CA GLY A 76 -6.96 3.92 -23.53
C GLY A 76 -8.14 4.76 -23.01
N LEU A 77 -9.27 4.75 -23.72
CA LEU A 77 -10.46 5.52 -23.33
C LEU A 77 -10.95 5.15 -21.92
N ASP A 78 -10.91 3.87 -21.55
CA ASP A 78 -11.35 3.40 -20.23
C ASP A 78 -10.38 3.79 -19.12
N GLU A 79 -9.06 3.79 -19.39
CA GLU A 79 -8.06 4.28 -18.43
C GLU A 79 -8.22 5.78 -18.17
N ARG A 80 -8.51 6.57 -19.21
CA ARG A 80 -8.79 8.01 -19.07
C ARG A 80 -10.03 8.28 -18.22
N LYS A 81 -11.12 7.55 -18.45
CA LYS A 81 -12.34 7.67 -17.63
C LYS A 81 -12.07 7.39 -16.16
N LEU A 82 -11.34 6.32 -15.86
CA LEU A 82 -10.96 5.98 -14.48
C LEU A 82 -10.06 7.08 -13.86
N TYR A 83 -9.11 7.61 -14.63
CA TYR A 83 -8.25 8.71 -14.19
C TYR A 83 -9.05 9.97 -13.85
N ASP A 84 -9.98 10.39 -14.71
CA ASP A 84 -10.82 11.57 -14.47
C ASP A 84 -11.68 11.39 -13.22
N GLN A 85 -12.16 10.16 -12.98
CA GLN A 85 -12.90 9.79 -11.78
C GLN A 85 -12.00 9.57 -10.54
N SER A 86 -10.68 9.74 -10.67
CA SER A 86 -9.70 9.50 -9.59
C SER A 86 -9.77 8.08 -9.03
N VAL A 87 -9.91 7.09 -9.92
CA VAL A 87 -9.93 5.65 -9.60
C VAL A 87 -8.64 5.02 -10.13
N PHE A 88 -8.01 4.18 -9.30
CA PHE A 88 -6.77 3.49 -9.67
C PHE A 88 -7.04 2.40 -10.72
N SER A 89 -6.27 2.43 -11.81
CA SER A 89 -6.23 1.35 -12.80
C SER A 89 -4.97 0.51 -12.60
N PHE A 90 -5.16 -0.81 -12.57
CA PHE A 90 -4.08 -1.80 -12.52
C PHE A 90 -4.08 -2.69 -13.77
N ALA A 91 -4.77 -2.26 -14.83
CA ALA A 91 -4.99 -3.02 -16.07
C ALA A 91 -3.69 -3.54 -16.70
N ASN A 92 -2.67 -2.67 -16.74
CA ASN A 92 -1.40 -2.94 -17.41
C ASN A 92 -0.51 -3.83 -16.53
N PRO A 93 -0.24 -5.08 -16.92
CA PRO A 93 0.52 -6.00 -16.10
C PRO A 93 1.94 -5.48 -15.84
N SER A 94 2.27 -5.27 -14.56
CA SER A 94 3.59 -4.82 -14.14
C SER A 94 4.07 -5.64 -12.94
N PRO A 95 5.34 -6.13 -12.94
CA PRO A 95 5.91 -6.82 -11.78
C PRO A 95 5.96 -5.93 -10.54
N MET A 96 5.91 -4.61 -10.73
CA MET A 96 5.87 -3.62 -9.66
C MET A 96 4.62 -3.73 -8.77
N PHE A 97 3.53 -4.31 -9.26
CA PHE A 97 2.32 -4.52 -8.46
C PHE A 97 2.44 -5.70 -7.49
N VAL A 98 3.38 -6.62 -7.71
CA VAL A 98 3.57 -7.80 -6.85
C VAL A 98 3.93 -7.43 -5.40
N PRO A 99 4.99 -6.66 -5.12
CA PRO A 99 5.30 -6.26 -3.75
C PRO A 99 4.18 -5.42 -3.13
N LEU A 100 3.56 -4.52 -3.91
CA LEU A 100 2.45 -3.69 -3.47
C LEU A 100 1.26 -4.53 -2.98
N ALA A 101 0.82 -5.50 -3.79
CA ALA A 101 -0.27 -6.41 -3.44
C ALA A 101 0.10 -7.36 -2.30
N THR A 102 1.35 -7.86 -2.27
CA THR A 102 1.85 -8.75 -1.22
C THR A 102 1.80 -8.07 0.15
N VAL A 103 2.35 -6.86 0.28
CA VAL A 103 2.34 -6.11 1.54
C VAL A 103 0.92 -5.71 1.93
N SER A 104 0.06 -5.40 0.97
CA SER A 104 -1.37 -5.15 1.23
C SER A 104 -2.05 -6.38 1.84
N ILE A 105 -1.81 -7.59 1.32
CA ILE A 105 -2.37 -8.84 1.87
C ILE A 105 -1.84 -9.09 3.28
N ILE A 106 -0.53 -8.91 3.50
CA ILE A 106 0.08 -9.10 4.83
C ILE A 106 -0.51 -8.12 5.86
N ASN A 107 -0.65 -6.84 5.52
CA ASN A 107 -1.28 -5.85 6.40
C ASN A 107 -2.73 -6.21 6.75
N LEU A 108 -3.50 -6.76 5.79
CA LEU A 108 -4.84 -7.23 6.05
C LEU A 108 -4.86 -8.42 7.02
N ILE A 109 -3.99 -9.41 6.82
CA ILE A 109 -3.85 -10.56 7.72
C ILE A 109 -3.45 -10.09 9.13
N ALA A 110 -2.48 -9.19 9.23
CA ALA A 110 -2.00 -8.65 10.51
C ALA A 110 -3.12 -7.88 11.25
N PHE A 111 -3.86 -7.03 10.53
CA PHE A 111 -4.98 -6.28 11.10
C PHE A 111 -6.09 -7.21 11.62
N LEU A 112 -6.49 -8.19 10.82
CA LEU A 112 -7.50 -9.18 11.23
C LEU A 112 -7.02 -9.98 12.45
N ARG A 113 -5.78 -10.46 12.44
CA ARG A 113 -5.20 -11.21 13.57
C ARG A 113 -5.16 -10.34 14.83
N GLY A 114 -4.78 -9.07 14.72
CA GLY A 114 -4.77 -8.12 15.84
C GLY A 114 -6.15 -7.93 16.45
N ILE A 115 -7.17 -7.70 15.61
CA ILE A 115 -8.57 -7.60 16.07
C ILE A 115 -9.01 -8.90 16.76
N MET A 116 -8.74 -10.06 16.15
CA MET A 116 -9.13 -11.35 16.74
C MET A 116 -8.45 -11.58 18.10
N THR A 117 -7.19 -11.21 18.24
CA THR A 117 -6.47 -11.30 19.52
C THR A 117 -7.14 -10.46 20.60
N ILE A 118 -7.45 -9.19 20.32
CA ILE A 118 -8.13 -8.30 21.27
C ILE A 118 -9.49 -8.90 21.71
N ILE A 119 -10.30 -9.33 20.75
CA ILE A 119 -11.66 -9.83 21.02
C ILE A 119 -11.63 -11.16 21.81
N PHE A 120 -10.80 -12.12 21.37
CA PHE A 120 -10.87 -13.48 21.89
C PHE A 120 -9.91 -13.76 23.05
N LYS A 121 -8.80 -13.02 23.17
CA LYS A 121 -7.84 -13.21 24.26
C LYS A 121 -7.99 -12.19 25.39
N MET A 122 -8.97 -11.28 25.29
CA MET A 122 -9.18 -10.19 26.25
C MET A 122 -7.88 -9.40 26.51
N GLU A 123 -7.01 -9.29 25.49
CA GLU A 123 -5.80 -8.49 25.58
C GLU A 123 -6.20 -7.02 25.73
N SER A 124 -5.48 -6.29 26.59
CA SER A 124 -5.78 -4.88 26.79
C SER A 124 -5.56 -4.13 25.49
N LEU A 125 -6.53 -3.28 25.09
CA LEU A 125 -6.38 -2.45 23.91
C LEU A 125 -5.10 -1.62 23.95
N ASP A 126 -4.71 -1.18 25.15
CA ASP A 126 -3.53 -0.36 25.38
C ASP A 126 -2.22 -1.03 24.93
N GLU A 127 -2.11 -2.36 25.01
CA GLU A 127 -0.91 -3.10 24.63
C GLU A 127 -0.73 -3.22 23.11
N SER A 128 -1.82 -3.46 22.36
CA SER A 128 -1.76 -3.67 20.90
C SER A 128 -2.32 -2.50 20.06
N PHE A 129 -2.78 -1.40 20.68
CA PHE A 129 -3.46 -0.29 20.00
C PHE A 129 -2.68 0.24 18.80
N ILE A 130 -1.41 0.58 19.00
CA ILE A 130 -0.58 1.20 17.96
C ILE A 130 -0.39 0.25 16.77
N GLN A 131 -0.18 -1.04 17.04
CA GLN A 131 0.02 -2.04 15.98
C GLN A 131 -1.26 -2.21 15.14
N VAL A 132 -2.41 -2.34 15.80
CA VAL A 132 -3.71 -2.47 15.14
C VAL A 132 -4.08 -1.19 14.41
N PHE A 133 -3.78 -0.02 14.98
CA PHE A 133 -3.99 1.28 14.35
C PHE A 133 -3.16 1.42 13.07
N ILE A 134 -1.86 1.11 13.12
CA ILE A 134 -0.97 1.20 11.95
C ILE A 134 -1.41 0.21 10.86
N ALA A 135 -1.71 -1.04 11.23
CA ALA A 135 -2.19 -2.05 10.28
C ALA A 135 -3.54 -1.64 9.66
N GLY A 136 -4.45 -1.10 10.47
CA GLY A 136 -5.74 -0.59 10.01
C GLY A 136 -5.58 0.61 9.07
N PHE A 137 -4.70 1.55 9.40
CA PHE A 137 -4.38 2.69 8.52
C PHE A 137 -3.80 2.22 7.19
N ALA A 138 -2.91 1.22 7.20
CA ALA A 138 -2.40 0.60 5.99
C ALA A 138 -3.52 -0.06 5.16
N VAL A 139 -4.43 -0.82 5.80
CA VAL A 139 -5.59 -1.46 5.15
C VAL A 139 -6.49 -0.41 4.48
N VAL A 140 -6.84 0.68 5.16
CA VAL A 140 -7.67 1.77 4.60
C VAL A 140 -7.00 2.42 3.38
N ASN A 141 -5.68 2.57 3.40
CA ASN A 141 -4.93 3.09 2.27
C ASN A 141 -4.81 2.07 1.12
N CYS A 142 -4.84 0.78 1.43
CA CYS A 142 -4.79 -0.31 0.45
C CYS A 142 -6.16 -0.69 -0.15
N LEU A 143 -7.26 -0.04 0.24
CA LEU A 143 -8.61 -0.35 -0.28
C LEU A 143 -8.69 -0.45 -1.82
N PRO A 144 -8.12 0.48 -2.62
CA PRO A 144 -8.16 0.36 -4.08
C PRO A 144 -7.44 -0.88 -4.61
N ILE A 145 -6.47 -1.41 -3.87
CA ILE A 145 -5.70 -2.60 -4.22
C ILE A 145 -6.58 -3.83 -3.95
N TYR A 146 -7.21 -3.93 -2.78
CA TYR A 146 -8.15 -5.04 -2.48
C TYR A 146 -9.33 -5.06 -3.46
N GLU A 147 -9.89 -3.88 -3.76
CA GLU A 147 -10.95 -3.71 -4.74
C GLU A 147 -10.51 -4.23 -6.11
N ALA A 148 -9.31 -3.82 -6.58
CA ALA A 148 -8.74 -4.27 -7.85
C ALA A 148 -8.45 -5.77 -7.91
N MET A 149 -8.15 -6.42 -6.78
CA MET A 149 -7.88 -7.85 -6.71
C MET A 149 -9.17 -8.69 -6.70
N LEU A 150 -10.15 -8.30 -5.89
CA LEU A 150 -11.27 -9.15 -5.48
C LEU A 150 -12.63 -8.72 -6.04
N LEU A 151 -12.92 -7.42 -6.03
CA LEU A 151 -14.28 -6.91 -6.26
C LEU A 151 -14.50 -6.47 -7.71
N ARG A 152 -13.45 -6.00 -8.38
CA ARG A 152 -13.59 -5.34 -9.67
C ARG A 152 -13.64 -6.32 -10.84
N SER A 153 -14.56 -6.06 -11.78
CA SER A 153 -14.72 -6.80 -13.05
C SER A 153 -14.43 -5.95 -14.29
N ASP A 154 -14.12 -4.67 -14.13
CA ASP A 154 -13.80 -3.73 -15.21
C ASP A 154 -12.38 -3.90 -15.77
N HIS A 155 -12.05 -3.09 -16.79
CA HIS A 155 -10.72 -3.07 -17.41
C HIS A 155 -9.59 -2.67 -16.46
N GLY A 156 -9.86 -1.95 -15.37
CA GLY A 156 -8.83 -1.53 -14.43
C GLY A 156 -8.41 -2.63 -13.45
N ARG A 157 -9.06 -3.80 -13.45
CA ARG A 157 -8.79 -4.92 -12.54
C ARG A 157 -7.32 -5.33 -12.55
N MET A 158 -6.79 -5.74 -11.39
CA MET A 158 -5.44 -6.28 -11.30
C MET A 158 -5.33 -7.65 -12.01
N PRO A 159 -4.31 -7.86 -12.87
CA PRO A 159 -4.10 -9.12 -13.58
C PRO A 159 -4.00 -10.32 -12.63
N LYS A 160 -4.71 -11.40 -12.97
CA LYS A 160 -4.77 -12.63 -12.14
C LYS A 160 -3.40 -13.18 -11.78
N ARG A 161 -2.45 -13.15 -12.72
CA ARG A 161 -1.06 -13.62 -12.48
C ARG A 161 -0.40 -12.87 -11.31
N ILE A 162 -0.58 -11.55 -11.23
CA ILE A 162 -0.01 -10.72 -10.16
C ILE A 162 -0.68 -11.07 -8.83
N VAL A 163 -2.01 -11.22 -8.83
CA VAL A 163 -2.78 -11.61 -7.63
C VAL A 163 -2.29 -12.96 -7.10
N THR A 164 -2.24 -13.99 -7.95
CA THR A 164 -1.79 -15.33 -7.55
C THR A 164 -0.35 -15.32 -7.02
N THR A 165 0.58 -14.64 -7.70
CA THR A 165 1.96 -14.53 -7.22
C THR A 165 2.05 -13.81 -5.87
N SER A 166 1.27 -12.75 -5.67
CA SER A 166 1.27 -11.97 -4.43
C SER A 166 0.69 -12.76 -3.26
N VAL A 167 -0.39 -13.53 -3.50
CA VAL A 167 -0.97 -14.44 -2.51
C VAL A 167 0.04 -15.50 -2.09
N LEU A 168 0.69 -16.16 -3.05
CA LEU A 168 1.72 -17.17 -2.75
C LEU A 168 2.88 -16.57 -1.94
N LEU A 169 3.40 -15.42 -2.37
CA LEU A 169 4.50 -14.75 -1.70
C LEU A 169 4.11 -14.32 -0.27
N SER A 170 2.91 -13.76 -0.10
CA SER A 170 2.39 -13.39 1.23
C SER A 170 2.26 -14.59 2.16
N GLY A 171 1.79 -15.74 1.63
CA GLY A 171 1.67 -16.98 2.40
C GLY A 171 3.03 -17.50 2.87
N VAL A 172 4.03 -17.54 1.96
CA VAL A 172 5.40 -17.94 2.30
C VAL A 172 5.98 -17.03 3.39
N LEU A 173 5.84 -15.71 3.25
CA LEU A 173 6.36 -14.75 4.23
C LEU A 173 5.67 -14.90 5.60
N CYS A 174 4.35 -15.06 5.63
CA CYS A 174 3.60 -15.27 6.88
C CYS A 174 3.99 -16.59 7.58
N ILE A 175 4.19 -17.67 6.83
CA ILE A 175 4.64 -18.96 7.37
C ILE A 175 6.07 -18.83 7.91
N ALA A 176 6.98 -18.27 7.12
CA ALA A 176 8.37 -18.08 7.54
C ALA A 176 8.47 -17.24 8.83
N PHE A 177 7.68 -16.16 8.93
CA PHE A 177 7.58 -15.36 10.14
C PHE A 177 7.03 -16.15 11.32
N SER A 178 5.98 -16.94 11.12
CA SER A 178 5.40 -17.75 12.19
C SER A 178 6.40 -18.79 12.72
N LEU A 179 7.23 -19.38 11.85
CA LEU A 179 8.28 -20.33 12.23
C LEU A 179 9.46 -19.68 12.97
N THR A 180 9.70 -18.39 12.79
CA THR A 180 10.79 -17.68 13.49
C THR A 180 10.39 -17.15 14.86
N VAL A 181 9.09 -16.96 15.08
CA VAL A 181 8.52 -16.44 16.34
C VAL A 181 7.99 -17.57 17.25
N SER A 182 7.88 -18.80 16.74
CA SER A 182 7.56 -20.00 17.53
C SER A 182 8.81 -20.58 18.17
#